data_AF-A0A3D9FZI0-F1
#
_entry.id   AF-A0A3D9FZI0-F1
#
_cell.length_a   1.000
_cell.length_b   1.000
_cell.length_c   1.000
_cell.angle_alpha   90.00
_cell.angle_beta   90.00
_cell.angle_gamma   90.00
#
_symmetry.space_group_name_H-M   'P 1'
#
loop_
_entity.id
_entity.type
_entity.pdbx_description
1 polymer ?
#
loop_
_entity_poly.entity_id
_entity_poly.type
_entity_poly.pdbx_seq_one_letter_code
_entity_poly.pdbx_strand_id
1 'polypeptide(L)'
;MKKRFFLLILLNSIVVFSQKTESQKLTIEQIIQKRLDKVTNFPIYKAIEYKDEAGVFDLVFTENQKVISKKDTINTKIKAICFINDDGNLSEKWQINDLIEDYNTKETTIWFWTKYCSTKDIDGDGFIDPIIVYGTKTEDEEIRRVKIITVYNNKKYVIRATECVLDDCRTFKKDSNWNLLPQKIKTHIDQLIIRIRKGQNLILKDG
;
A
#
# COMPACT_ATOMS: atom_id res chain seq x y z
N MET A 1 -17.99 -65.85 -26.76
CA MET A 1 -18.22 -64.40 -26.56
C MET A 1 -17.68 -63.98 -25.21
N LYS A 2 -16.67 -63.09 -25.16
CA LYS A 2 -16.36 -62.20 -24.02
C LYS A 2 -15.23 -61.27 -24.45
N LYS A 3 -15.59 -60.08 -24.95
CA LYS A 3 -14.64 -58.99 -25.21
C LYS A 3 -14.37 -58.30 -23.86
N ARG A 4 -13.13 -58.31 -23.38
CA ARG A 4 -12.70 -57.48 -22.25
C ARG A 4 -12.20 -56.15 -22.83
N PHE A 5 -12.93 -55.08 -22.56
CA PHE A 5 -12.53 -53.72 -22.90
C PHE A 5 -11.67 -53.19 -21.74
N PHE A 6 -10.41 -52.88 -22.01
CA PHE A 6 -9.51 -52.23 -21.05
C PHE A 6 -9.62 -50.72 -21.28
N LEU A 7 -10.21 -50.00 -20.32
CA LEU A 7 -10.31 -48.54 -20.36
C LEU A 7 -9.15 -47.97 -19.53
N LEU A 8 -8.11 -47.45 -20.19
CA LEU A 8 -7.07 -46.65 -19.53
C LEU A 8 -7.60 -45.23 -19.33
N ILE A 9 -7.87 -44.84 -18.09
CA ILE A 9 -8.15 -43.45 -17.72
C ILE A 9 -6.80 -42.81 -17.36
N LEU A 10 -6.28 -41.97 -18.25
CA LEU A 10 -5.15 -41.09 -17.96
C LEU A 10 -5.65 -39.91 -17.13
N LEU A 11 -5.52 -40.01 -15.81
CA LEU A 11 -5.62 -38.86 -14.90
C LEU A 11 -4.38 -37.99 -15.10
N ASN A 12 -4.46 -37.02 -16.00
CA ASN A 12 -3.52 -35.90 -16.01
C ASN A 12 -3.81 -35.05 -14.77
N SER A 13 -3.04 -35.27 -13.71
CA SER A 13 -2.98 -34.36 -12.58
C SER A 13 -2.43 -33.03 -13.08
N ILE A 14 -3.29 -32.07 -13.39
CA ILE A 14 -2.88 -30.68 -13.55
C ILE A 14 -2.50 -30.22 -12.15
N VAL A 15 -1.23 -30.41 -11.79
CA VAL A 15 -0.65 -29.79 -10.60
C VAL A 15 -0.59 -28.30 -10.93
N VAL A 16 -1.64 -27.56 -10.59
CA VAL A 16 -1.61 -26.11 -10.58
C VAL A 16 -0.61 -25.75 -9.48
N PHE A 17 0.64 -25.54 -9.87
CA PHE A 17 1.62 -24.87 -9.03
C PHE A 17 1.11 -23.44 -8.84
N SER A 18 0.33 -23.20 -7.78
CA SER A 18 0.09 -21.86 -7.28
C SER A 18 1.46 -21.32 -6.88
N GLN A 19 2.01 -20.42 -7.71
CA GLN A 19 3.21 -19.70 -7.32
C GLN A 19 2.86 -18.91 -6.08
N LYS A 20 3.48 -19.27 -4.96
CA LYS A 20 3.21 -18.65 -3.67
C LYS A 20 3.66 -17.19 -3.75
N THR A 21 2.75 -16.25 -3.47
CA THR A 21 3.13 -14.85 -3.28
C THR A 21 4.03 -14.73 -2.05
N GLU A 22 5.15 -14.02 -2.20
CA GLU A 22 6.13 -13.83 -1.14
C GLU A 22 6.35 -12.34 -0.89
N SER A 23 6.65 -11.97 0.35
CA SER A 23 6.98 -10.59 0.68
C SER A 23 7.95 -10.51 1.85
N GLN A 24 8.95 -9.64 1.71
CA GLN A 24 9.98 -9.43 2.72
C GLN A 24 10.40 -7.96 2.83
N LYS A 25 10.73 -7.53 4.04
CA LYS A 25 11.31 -6.21 4.27
C LYS A 25 12.78 -6.23 3.85
N LEU A 26 13.22 -5.24 3.09
CA LEU A 26 14.61 -5.11 2.69
C LEU A 26 15.49 -4.48 3.79
N THR A 27 16.74 -4.95 3.88
CA THR A 27 17.80 -4.32 4.66
C THR A 27 18.43 -3.13 3.92
N ILE A 28 19.26 -2.35 4.60
CA ILE A 28 19.98 -1.22 3.99
C ILE A 28 20.93 -1.73 2.91
N GLU A 29 21.62 -2.84 3.14
CA GLU A 29 22.54 -3.44 2.17
C GLU A 29 21.78 -3.88 0.91
N GLN A 30 20.60 -4.49 1.07
CA GLN A 30 19.77 -4.89 -0.06
C GLN A 30 19.25 -3.68 -0.85
N ILE A 31 18.85 -2.60 -0.17
CA ILE A 31 18.43 -1.34 -0.80
C ILE A 31 19.55 -0.77 -1.68
N ILE A 32 20.78 -0.72 -1.16
CA ILE A 32 21.96 -0.21 -1.89
C ILE A 32 22.33 -1.14 -3.06
N GLN A 33 22.33 -2.46 -2.83
CA GLN A 33 22.65 -3.45 -3.86
C GLN A 33 21.67 -3.38 -5.04
N LYS A 34 20.39 -3.17 -4.74
CA LYS A 34 19.32 -2.96 -5.73
C LYS A 34 19.29 -1.54 -6.30
N ARG A 35 20.15 -0.62 -5.82
CA ARG A 35 20.22 0.79 -6.23
C ARG A 35 18.93 1.57 -5.96
N LEU A 36 18.12 1.12 -5.02
CA LEU A 36 16.87 1.77 -4.63
C LEU A 36 17.14 3.11 -3.93
N ASP A 37 18.29 3.28 -3.29
CA ASP A 37 18.76 4.54 -2.69
C ASP A 37 18.93 5.67 -3.72
N LYS A 38 19.04 5.35 -5.01
CA LYS A 38 19.27 6.32 -6.09
C LYS A 38 17.99 6.77 -6.80
N VAL A 39 16.85 6.17 -6.48
CA VAL A 39 15.58 6.43 -7.20
C VAL A 39 14.88 7.70 -6.72
N THR A 40 15.28 8.26 -5.57
CA THR A 40 14.69 9.47 -5.00
C THR A 40 15.68 10.17 -4.07
N ASN A 41 15.55 11.50 -3.98
CA ASN A 41 16.36 12.32 -3.07
C ASN A 41 15.81 12.34 -1.63
N PHE A 42 14.77 11.54 -1.34
CA PHE A 42 14.17 11.44 0.00
C PHE A 42 14.77 10.24 0.74
N PRO A 43 15.06 10.35 2.04
CA PRO A 43 15.38 9.20 2.86
C PRO A 43 14.37 8.07 2.71
N ILE A 44 14.87 6.85 2.53
CA ILE A 44 14.03 5.65 2.51
C ILE A 44 13.68 5.28 3.94
N TYR A 45 12.40 5.39 4.29
CA TYR A 45 11.86 4.99 5.58
C TYR A 45 11.68 3.46 5.66
N LYS A 46 11.22 2.85 4.56
CA LYS A 46 11.01 1.39 4.47
C LYS A 46 11.06 0.95 3.01
N ALA A 47 11.56 -0.24 2.75
CA ALA A 47 11.41 -0.90 1.47
C ALA A 47 10.95 -2.36 1.66
N ILE A 48 10.12 -2.84 0.75
CA ILE A 48 9.54 -4.18 0.77
C ILE A 48 9.72 -4.76 -0.62
N GLU A 49 10.34 -5.94 -0.70
CA GLU A 49 10.28 -6.75 -1.91
C GLU A 49 9.06 -7.67 -1.83
N TYR A 50 8.40 -7.86 -2.95
CA TYR A 50 7.35 -8.86 -3.08
C TYR A 50 7.38 -9.53 -4.44
N LYS A 51 6.86 -10.75 -4.50
CA LYS A 51 6.74 -11.54 -5.72
C LYS A 51 5.30 -11.97 -5.92
N ASP A 52 4.82 -11.80 -7.14
CA ASP A 52 3.51 -12.28 -7.60
C ASP A 52 3.63 -12.89 -9.01
N GLU A 53 2.51 -13.23 -9.65
CA GLU A 53 2.52 -13.81 -11.00
C GLU A 53 3.11 -12.90 -12.09
N ALA A 54 3.14 -11.58 -11.89
CA ALA A 54 3.74 -10.63 -12.83
C ALA A 54 5.26 -10.49 -12.68
N GLY A 55 5.84 -10.87 -11.54
CA GLY A 55 7.29 -10.83 -11.31
C GLY A 55 7.70 -10.42 -9.90
N VAL A 56 8.90 -9.86 -9.79
CA VAL A 56 9.48 -9.38 -8.52
C VAL A 56 9.45 -7.85 -8.50
N PHE A 57 8.90 -7.31 -7.43
CA PHE A 57 8.66 -5.89 -7.24
C PHE A 57 9.34 -5.38 -5.98
N ASP A 58 9.79 -4.13 -6.04
CA ASP A 58 10.32 -3.39 -4.91
C ASP A 58 9.41 -2.18 -4.64
N LEU A 59 8.76 -2.17 -3.48
CA LEU A 59 7.96 -1.06 -2.98
C LEU A 59 8.73 -0.25 -1.94
N VAL A 60 9.03 1.00 -2.29
CA VAL A 60 9.88 1.90 -1.50
C VAL A 60 9.03 3.04 -0.94
N PHE A 61 9.07 3.21 0.39
CA PHE A 61 8.44 4.30 1.15
C PHE A 61 9.50 5.32 1.53
N THR A 62 9.32 6.56 1.10
CA THR A 62 10.26 7.66 1.37
C THR A 62 9.55 8.88 1.94
N GLU A 63 10.23 9.54 2.88
CA GLU A 63 9.72 10.69 3.60
C GLU A 63 10.82 11.74 3.63
N ASN A 64 10.49 13.01 3.38
CA ASN A 64 11.53 14.01 3.08
C ASN A 64 12.33 14.52 4.30
N GLN A 65 11.92 14.21 5.54
CA GLN A 65 12.62 14.55 6.78
C GLN A 65 13.17 15.98 6.81
N LYS A 66 12.32 16.99 6.59
CA LYS A 66 12.72 18.39 6.62
C LYS A 66 13.17 18.76 8.03
N VAL A 67 14.44 19.16 8.16
CA VAL A 67 15.02 19.66 9.42
C VAL A 67 14.36 20.99 9.79
N ILE A 68 13.78 21.07 11.00
CA ILE A 68 13.22 22.30 11.58
C ILE A 68 14.02 22.79 12.79
N SER A 69 14.74 21.90 13.47
CA SER A 69 15.69 22.22 14.52
C SER A 69 16.85 21.22 14.50
N LYS A 70 17.92 21.43 15.29
CA LYS A 70 19.06 20.49 15.37
C LYS A 70 18.66 19.07 15.82
N LYS A 71 17.46 18.87 16.39
CA LYS A 71 16.97 17.58 16.87
C LYS A 71 15.60 17.19 16.32
N ASP A 72 14.93 18.07 15.59
CA ASP A 72 13.58 17.83 15.10
C ASP A 72 13.52 17.88 13.57
N THR A 73 12.97 16.81 13.01
CA THR A 73 12.61 16.72 11.59
C THR A 73 11.11 16.50 11.48
N ILE A 74 10.50 17.17 10.51
CA ILE A 74 9.10 16.92 10.13
C ILE A 74 9.05 16.48 8.68
N ASN A 75 8.10 15.64 8.36
CA ASN A 75 7.87 15.23 6.99
C ASN A 75 6.82 16.14 6.39
N THR A 76 7.15 16.86 5.33
CA THR A 76 6.19 17.69 4.58
C THR A 76 5.79 17.07 3.25
N LYS A 77 6.50 16.02 2.82
CA LYS A 77 6.27 15.28 1.57
C LYS A 77 6.59 13.81 1.76
N ILE A 78 5.77 12.95 1.15
CA ILE A 78 5.99 11.50 1.09
C ILE A 78 5.96 10.99 -0.35
N LYS A 79 6.64 9.88 -0.61
CA LYS A 79 6.49 9.10 -1.84
C LYS A 79 6.52 7.61 -1.55
N ALA A 80 5.58 6.87 -2.14
CA ALA A 80 5.65 5.42 -2.27
C ALA A 80 5.85 5.08 -3.74
N ILE A 81 6.92 4.35 -4.09
CA ILE A 81 7.28 4.05 -5.46
C ILE A 81 7.41 2.55 -5.60
N CYS A 82 6.76 1.99 -6.61
CA CYS A 82 6.84 0.57 -6.92
C CYS A 82 7.62 0.36 -8.22
N PHE A 83 8.66 -0.44 -8.12
CA PHE A 83 9.47 -0.86 -9.26
C PHE A 83 9.21 -2.34 -9.54
N ILE A 84 9.33 -2.74 -10.80
CA ILE A 84 9.65 -4.12 -11.16
C ILE A 84 11.16 -4.21 -11.36
N ASN A 85 11.75 -5.32 -10.96
CA ASN A 85 13.14 -5.63 -11.25
C ASN A 85 13.19 -6.63 -12.42
N ASP A 86 13.71 -6.18 -13.55
CA ASP A 86 13.90 -7.00 -14.75
C ASP A 86 15.38 -6.97 -15.14
N ASP A 87 16.06 -8.10 -14.97
CA ASP A 87 17.50 -8.28 -15.27
C ASP A 87 18.42 -7.16 -14.73
N GLY A 88 18.13 -6.65 -13.52
CA GLY A 88 18.92 -5.61 -12.86
C GLY A 88 18.59 -4.17 -13.29
N ASN A 89 17.57 -4.00 -14.15
CA ASN A 89 16.99 -2.71 -14.48
C ASN A 89 15.72 -2.49 -13.67
N LEU A 90 15.67 -1.38 -12.92
CA LEU A 90 14.48 -0.95 -12.21
C LEU A 90 13.57 -0.17 -13.18
N SER A 91 12.35 -0.67 -13.37
CA SER A 91 11.31 0.04 -14.12
C SER A 91 10.18 0.43 -13.16
N GLU A 92 9.91 1.74 -13.04
CA GLU A 92 8.80 2.24 -12.23
C GLU A 92 7.47 1.79 -12.83
N LYS A 93 6.63 1.15 -12.01
CA LYS A 93 5.27 0.75 -12.38
C LYS A 93 4.25 1.79 -11.98
N TRP A 94 4.40 2.31 -10.77
CA TRP A 94 3.55 3.37 -10.27
C TRP A 94 4.22 4.07 -9.09
N GLN A 95 3.82 5.32 -8.89
CA GLN A 95 4.15 6.09 -7.71
C GLN A 95 2.91 6.74 -7.08
N ILE A 96 2.99 6.96 -5.77
CA ILE A 96 2.08 7.77 -4.97
C ILE A 96 2.92 8.86 -4.33
N ASN A 97 2.51 10.11 -4.51
CA ASN A 97 3.12 11.26 -3.88
C ASN A 97 2.05 12.08 -3.16
N ASP A 98 2.39 12.63 -2.00
CA ASP A 98 1.53 13.59 -1.31
C ASP A 98 2.37 14.57 -0.49
N LEU A 99 1.76 15.69 -0.12
CA LEU A 99 2.33 16.71 0.75
C LEU A 99 1.32 17.17 1.79
N ILE A 100 1.80 17.88 2.80
CA ILE A 100 0.94 18.59 3.76
C ILE A 100 0.08 19.64 3.04
N GLU A 101 -1.14 19.83 3.51
CA GLU A 101 -2.09 20.80 2.98
C GLU A 101 -2.33 21.94 3.98
N ASP A 102 -2.55 23.15 3.45
CA ASP A 102 -2.75 24.37 4.23
C ASP A 102 -4.25 24.65 4.40
N TYR A 103 -4.89 23.88 5.28
CA TYR A 103 -6.27 24.11 5.70
C TYR A 103 -6.35 25.16 6.81
N ASN A 104 -7.57 25.56 7.20
CA ASN A 104 -7.81 26.40 8.40
C ASN A 104 -7.08 25.86 9.65
N THR A 105 -6.97 24.53 9.78
CA THR A 105 -6.06 23.89 10.73
C THR A 105 -4.88 23.33 9.95
N LYS A 106 -3.72 23.96 10.10
CA LYS A 106 -2.55 23.67 9.30
C LYS A 106 -1.97 22.29 9.63
N GLU A 107 -1.64 21.53 8.58
CA GLU A 107 -0.92 20.27 8.74
C GLU A 107 0.58 20.52 8.97
N THR A 108 1.13 19.82 9.95
CA THR A 108 2.54 19.95 10.36
C THR A 108 3.41 18.83 9.85
N THR A 109 2.87 17.62 9.75
CA THR A 109 3.63 16.44 9.33
C THR A 109 2.76 15.41 8.62
N ILE A 110 3.35 14.69 7.66
CA ILE A 110 2.75 13.61 6.88
C ILE A 110 3.67 12.38 6.90
N TRP A 111 3.15 11.18 7.18
CA TRP A 111 4.01 9.98 7.25
C TRP A 111 3.25 8.68 6.97
N PHE A 112 3.99 7.65 6.56
CA PHE A 112 3.41 6.34 6.30
C PHE A 112 3.08 5.58 7.58
N TRP A 113 1.86 5.07 7.66
CA TRP A 113 1.45 4.18 8.74
C TRP A 113 1.77 2.73 8.37
N THR A 114 3.06 2.40 8.26
CA THR A 114 3.51 1.13 7.66
C THR A 114 3.05 -0.14 8.38
N LYS A 115 2.52 -0.04 9.60
CA LYS A 115 1.81 -1.13 10.31
C LYS A 115 0.47 -1.51 9.67
N TYR A 116 -0.11 -0.61 8.88
CA TYR A 116 -1.36 -0.78 8.15
C TYR A 116 -1.14 -0.97 6.64
N CYS A 117 0.09 -0.83 6.15
CA CYS A 117 0.43 -1.16 4.77
C CYS A 117 0.59 -2.68 4.60
N SER A 118 0.29 -3.19 3.40
CA SER A 118 0.47 -4.61 3.08
C SER A 118 0.80 -4.84 1.60
N THR A 119 1.42 -5.99 1.33
CA THR A 119 1.78 -6.51 0.02
C THR A 119 1.34 -7.97 -0.01
N LYS A 120 0.02 -8.18 -0.08
CA LYS A 120 -0.62 -9.50 -0.03
C LYS A 120 -1.56 -9.63 -1.23
N ASP A 121 -1.67 -10.83 -1.76
CA ASP A 121 -2.79 -11.22 -2.62
C ASP A 121 -4.03 -11.39 -1.74
N ILE A 122 -4.97 -10.45 -1.84
CA ILE A 122 -6.14 -10.37 -0.97
C ILE A 122 -7.32 -11.13 -1.59
N ASP A 123 -7.45 -11.12 -2.92
CA ASP A 123 -8.55 -11.79 -3.60
C ASP A 123 -8.25 -13.23 -4.05
N GLY A 124 -6.98 -13.62 -4.03
CA GLY A 124 -6.48 -14.96 -4.33
C GLY A 124 -6.24 -15.19 -5.82
N ASP A 125 -6.04 -14.13 -6.62
CA ASP A 125 -5.86 -14.22 -8.07
C ASP A 125 -4.39 -14.40 -8.51
N GLY A 126 -3.45 -14.46 -7.55
CA GLY A 126 -2.03 -14.61 -7.81
C GLY A 126 -1.28 -13.29 -7.99
N PHE A 127 -1.98 -12.15 -8.05
CA PHE A 127 -1.39 -10.82 -8.07
C PHE A 127 -1.45 -10.18 -6.70
N ILE A 128 -0.40 -9.46 -6.31
CA ILE A 128 -0.43 -8.76 -5.03
C ILE A 128 -1.30 -7.50 -5.13
N ASP A 129 -2.04 -7.23 -4.06
CA ASP A 129 -2.83 -6.02 -3.84
C ASP A 129 -2.12 -5.10 -2.82
N PRO A 130 -1.22 -4.19 -3.24
CA PRO A 130 -0.57 -3.29 -2.32
C PRO A 130 -1.61 -2.41 -1.63
N ILE A 131 -1.51 -2.30 -0.30
CA ILE A 131 -2.24 -1.32 0.49
C ILE A 131 -1.22 -0.35 1.09
N ILE A 132 -1.42 0.92 0.81
CA ILE A 132 -0.58 2.04 1.26
C ILE A 132 -1.43 2.93 2.14
N VAL A 133 -1.00 3.12 3.38
CA VAL A 133 -1.69 3.97 4.36
C VAL A 133 -0.75 5.05 4.85
N TYR A 134 -1.23 6.28 4.86
CA TYR A 134 -0.56 7.40 5.51
C TYR A 134 -1.59 8.31 6.16
N GLY A 135 -1.10 9.14 7.07
CA GLY A 135 -1.88 10.21 7.64
C GLY A 135 -1.07 11.47 7.87
N THR A 136 -1.79 12.52 8.26
CA THR A 136 -1.22 13.82 8.63
C THR A 136 -1.65 14.22 10.03
N LYS A 137 -0.88 15.13 10.63
CA LYS A 137 -1.22 15.79 11.89
C LYS A 137 -1.28 17.29 11.77
N THR A 138 -2.03 17.92 12.65
CA THR A 138 -2.08 19.37 12.84
C THR A 138 -1.02 19.85 13.83
N GLU A 139 -0.99 21.17 14.07
CA GLU A 139 -0.21 21.80 15.15
C GLU A 139 -0.67 21.34 16.55
N ASP A 140 -1.93 20.92 16.68
CA ASP A 140 -2.53 20.42 17.93
C ASP A 140 -2.33 18.90 18.13
N GLU A 141 -1.45 18.28 17.34
CA GLU A 141 -1.16 16.83 17.36
C GLU A 141 -2.35 15.91 16.99
N GLU A 142 -3.44 16.50 16.48
CA GLU A 142 -4.61 15.77 16.02
C GLU A 142 -4.39 15.19 14.61
N ILE A 143 -4.90 13.98 14.36
CA ILE A 143 -4.94 13.43 13.00
C ILE A 143 -5.85 14.31 12.15
N ARG A 144 -5.39 14.71 10.96
CA ARG A 144 -6.16 15.56 10.04
C ARG A 144 -6.63 14.82 8.81
N ARG A 145 -5.73 14.16 8.09
CA ARG A 145 -6.06 13.33 6.93
C ARG A 145 -5.60 11.91 7.16
N VAL A 146 -6.38 10.98 6.62
CA VAL A 146 -5.97 9.59 6.43
C VAL A 146 -6.29 9.22 5.00
N LYS A 147 -5.30 8.68 4.27
CA LYS A 147 -5.55 8.08 2.96
C LYS A 147 -5.14 6.62 2.97
N ILE A 148 -6.05 5.80 2.44
CA ILE A 148 -5.82 4.37 2.20
C ILE A 148 -5.88 4.20 0.69
N ILE A 149 -4.79 3.71 0.12
CA ILE A 149 -4.64 3.54 -1.32
C ILE A 149 -4.38 2.07 -1.59
N THR A 150 -5.14 1.47 -2.49
CA THR A 150 -4.80 0.19 -3.09
C THR A 150 -4.53 0.33 -4.58
N VAL A 151 -3.64 -0.49 -5.10
CA VAL A 151 -3.36 -0.55 -6.54
C VAL A 151 -3.83 -1.90 -7.03
N TYR A 152 -4.79 -1.91 -7.96
CA TYR A 152 -5.35 -3.12 -8.55
C TYR A 152 -5.41 -2.95 -10.07
N ASN A 153 -4.84 -3.89 -10.82
CA ASN A 153 -4.70 -3.80 -12.29
C ASN A 153 -4.12 -2.47 -12.76
N ASN A 154 -2.99 -2.04 -12.16
CA ASN A 154 -2.32 -0.75 -12.39
C ASN A 154 -3.18 0.50 -12.15
N LYS A 155 -4.38 0.36 -11.58
CA LYS A 155 -5.25 1.48 -11.23
C LYS A 155 -5.24 1.70 -9.72
N LYS A 156 -5.13 2.97 -9.31
CA LYS A 156 -5.16 3.36 -7.91
C LYS A 156 -6.60 3.60 -7.47
N TYR A 157 -6.96 3.04 -6.32
CA TYR A 157 -8.23 3.26 -5.65
C TYR A 157 -7.95 3.84 -4.28
N VAL A 158 -8.64 4.93 -3.93
CA VAL A 158 -8.30 5.75 -2.77
C VAL A 158 -9.53 5.97 -1.90
N ILE A 159 -9.37 5.72 -0.61
CA ILE A 159 -10.23 6.29 0.42
C ILE A 159 -9.54 7.54 0.96
N ARG A 160 -10.28 8.65 1.02
CA ARG A 160 -9.85 9.92 1.59
C ARG A 160 -10.72 10.19 2.81
N ALA A 161 -10.11 10.24 3.98
CA ALA A 161 -10.76 10.64 5.20
C ALA A 161 -10.15 11.95 5.72
N THR A 162 -11.01 12.85 6.16
CA THR A 162 -10.65 14.06 6.89
C THR A 162 -11.26 13.98 8.28
N GLU A 163 -10.43 14.16 9.29
CA GLU A 163 -10.78 14.20 10.70
C GLU A 163 -10.77 15.65 11.20
N CYS A 164 -11.65 15.93 12.14
CA CYS A 164 -11.72 17.16 12.91
C CYS A 164 -12.75 16.97 14.04
N VAL A 165 -12.79 17.92 14.98
CA VAL A 165 -13.69 17.85 16.14
C VAL A 165 -15.18 17.95 15.76
N LEU A 166 -15.53 18.81 14.79
CA LEU A 166 -16.91 19.04 14.38
C LEU A 166 -17.37 18.02 13.33
N ASP A 167 -18.63 17.61 13.41
CA ASP A 167 -19.24 16.65 12.48
C ASP A 167 -19.15 17.12 11.03
N ASP A 168 -19.47 18.40 10.79
CA ASP A 168 -19.59 18.97 9.43
C ASP A 168 -18.26 19.09 8.67
N CYS A 169 -17.12 19.06 9.36
CA CYS A 169 -15.81 19.11 8.70
C CYS A 169 -15.20 17.71 8.48
N ARG A 170 -15.83 16.65 9.02
CA ARG A 170 -15.39 15.28 8.81
C ARG A 170 -15.85 14.80 7.43
N THR A 171 -14.95 14.18 6.69
CA THR A 171 -15.30 13.64 5.37
C THR A 171 -14.76 12.24 5.18
N PHE A 172 -15.50 11.42 4.45
CA PHE A 172 -15.07 10.11 4.00
C PHE A 172 -15.49 9.87 2.57
N LYS A 173 -14.51 9.74 1.67
CA LYS A 173 -14.75 9.63 0.23
C LYS A 173 -13.98 8.45 -0.33
N LYS A 174 -14.72 7.44 -0.79
CA LYS A 174 -14.21 6.35 -1.64
C LYS A 174 -14.03 6.87 -3.08
N ASP A 175 -13.07 6.31 -3.81
CA ASP A 175 -12.86 6.62 -5.22
C ASP A 175 -14.16 6.41 -6.03
N SER A 176 -14.40 7.21 -7.07
CA SER A 176 -15.60 7.05 -7.89
C SER A 176 -15.71 5.66 -8.53
N ASN A 177 -14.56 5.01 -8.75
CA ASN A 177 -14.49 3.65 -9.29
C ASN A 177 -14.42 2.57 -8.20
N TRP A 178 -14.64 2.89 -6.93
CA TRP A 178 -14.49 1.94 -5.82
C TRP A 178 -15.24 0.63 -6.03
N ASN A 179 -16.43 0.71 -6.64
CA ASN A 179 -17.27 -0.47 -6.90
C ASN A 179 -16.67 -1.45 -7.93
N LEU A 180 -15.67 -1.04 -8.71
CA LEU A 180 -14.94 -1.91 -9.64
C LEU A 180 -13.93 -2.82 -8.91
N LEU A 181 -13.60 -2.56 -7.66
CA LEU A 181 -12.73 -3.44 -6.89
C LEU A 181 -13.42 -4.78 -6.57
N PRO A 182 -12.68 -5.90 -6.62
CA PRO A 182 -13.12 -7.18 -6.09
C PRO A 182 -13.71 -7.07 -4.69
N GLN A 183 -14.76 -7.83 -4.42
CA GLN A 183 -15.47 -7.76 -3.14
C GLN A 183 -14.58 -8.13 -1.94
N LYS A 184 -13.64 -9.08 -2.14
CA LYS A 184 -12.66 -9.47 -1.12
C LYS A 184 -11.74 -8.31 -0.73
N ILE A 185 -11.21 -7.56 -1.70
CA ILE A 185 -10.38 -6.37 -1.46
C ILE A 185 -11.15 -5.29 -0.70
N LYS A 186 -12.38 -4.98 -1.15
CA LYS A 186 -13.24 -3.99 -0.46
C LYS A 186 -13.46 -4.38 1.00
N THR A 187 -13.80 -5.65 1.24
CA THR A 187 -14.06 -6.18 2.59
C THR A 187 -12.80 -6.13 3.47
N HIS A 188 -11.63 -6.46 2.91
CA HIS A 188 -10.36 -6.35 3.61
C HIS A 188 -10.06 -4.90 4.01
N ILE A 189 -10.31 -3.96 3.11
CA ILE A 189 -10.08 -2.53 3.38
C ILE A 189 -11.09 -2.00 4.41
N ASP A 190 -12.36 -2.40 4.36
CA ASP A 190 -13.35 -2.02 5.38
C ASP A 190 -12.92 -2.53 6.78
N GLN A 191 -12.39 -3.76 6.88
CA GLN A 191 -11.81 -4.28 8.13
C GLN A 191 -10.54 -3.52 8.55
N LEU A 192 -9.71 -3.10 7.60
CA LEU A 192 -8.54 -2.28 7.86
C LEU A 192 -8.94 -0.92 8.43
N ILE A 193 -9.98 -0.27 7.89
CA ILE A 193 -10.52 1.00 8.39
C ILE A 193 -10.92 0.86 9.86
N ILE A 194 -11.64 -0.20 10.23
CA ILE A 194 -12.03 -0.46 11.62
C ILE A 194 -10.80 -0.56 12.54
N ARG A 195 -9.76 -1.28 12.10
CA ARG A 195 -8.50 -1.39 12.85
C ARG A 195 -7.77 -0.06 12.97
N ILE A 196 -7.74 0.74 11.90
CA ILE A 196 -7.13 2.06 11.89
C ILE A 196 -7.86 2.98 12.87
N ARG A 197 -9.20 3.07 12.78
CA ARG A 197 -10.04 3.89 13.66
C ARG A 197 -9.76 3.57 15.13
N LYS A 198 -9.79 2.29 15.50
CA LYS A 198 -9.48 1.85 16.87
C LYS A 198 -8.04 2.17 17.27
N GLY A 199 -7.08 1.87 16.40
CA GLY A 199 -5.66 1.99 16.69
C GLY A 199 -5.11 3.42 16.65
N GLN A 200 -5.84 4.38 16.08
CA GLN A 200 -5.47 5.80 16.01
C GLN A 200 -6.48 6.70 16.74
N ASN A 201 -7.49 6.11 17.39
CA ASN A 201 -8.56 6.83 18.10
C ASN A 201 -9.28 7.87 17.22
N LEU A 202 -9.61 7.50 15.99
CA LEU A 202 -10.26 8.39 15.02
C LEU A 202 -11.75 8.57 15.35
N ILE A 203 -12.28 9.76 15.07
CA ILE A 203 -13.64 10.16 15.45
C ILE A 203 -14.65 9.83 14.34
N LEU A 204 -14.23 9.90 13.07
CA LEU A 204 -15.07 9.57 11.93
C LEU A 204 -15.59 8.12 12.01
N LYS A 205 -16.90 7.97 12.21
CA LYS A 205 -17.59 6.68 12.28
C LYS A 205 -18.10 6.18 10.93
N ASP A 206 -18.46 7.11 10.03
CA ASP A 206 -19.09 6.76 8.76
C ASP A 206 -18.06 6.60 7.65
N GLY A 207 -18.10 5.44 6.98
CA GLY A 207 -17.21 5.04 5.90
C GLY A 207 -16.86 3.56 5.89
#